data_AF-A0A1Q5UCV6-F1
#
_entry.id   AF-A0A1Q5UCV6-F1
#
_cell.length_a   1.000
_cell.length_b   1.000
_cell.length_c   1.000
_cell.angle_alpha   90.00
_cell.angle_beta   90.00
_cell.angle_gamma   90.00
#
_symmetry.space_group_name_H-M   'P 1'
#
loop_
_entity.id
_entity.type
_entity.pdbx_description
1 polymer ?
#
loop_
_entity_poly.entity_id
_entity_poly.type
_entity_poly.pdbx_seq_one_letter_code
_entity_poly.pdbx_strand_id
1 'polypeptide(L)'
;MQDGAPSHRNLLTIEDLHERRIYSIDWPPYSPDLNPIEKVWDWMKDWIGDRNLKNYDRKLSYDQLCEAVRAAWDAIPRSFLNQQIDLMQKRCQAVIDAQGGHIRALRYAATHPYAPAYGEDRIARAFEAAMRQKNPNISKIAREFDVSRETLVSRIKSAKSPTSTGASRRYALQAYQESTLINWVGQMISWNLPPTPALIQAWANRTLERSGQAERQVSKMWAYRFIKRLPNDINLAPVK
;
A
#
# COMPACT_ATOMS: atom_id res chain seq x y z
N MET A 1 -0.87 -18.30 -16.01
CA MET A 1 -0.17 -17.37 -15.11
C MET A 1 -0.77 -17.54 -13.71
N GLN A 2 0.07 -17.68 -12.69
CA GLN A 2 -0.33 -17.72 -11.28
C GLN A 2 0.74 -17.02 -10.45
N ASP A 3 0.39 -16.55 -9.25
CA ASP A 3 1.36 -15.93 -8.35
C ASP A 3 2.27 -16.96 -7.66
N GLY A 4 3.24 -16.46 -6.89
CA GLY A 4 4.19 -17.30 -6.16
C GLY A 4 3.70 -17.87 -4.83
N ALA A 5 2.39 -17.99 -4.60
CA ALA A 5 1.87 -18.54 -3.34
C ALA A 5 2.42 -19.95 -3.05
N PRO A 6 2.65 -20.34 -1.78
CA PRO A 6 3.23 -21.64 -1.45
C PRO A 6 2.47 -22.84 -2.03
N SER A 7 1.14 -22.76 -2.11
CA SER A 7 0.30 -23.79 -2.74
C SER A 7 0.59 -23.96 -4.23
N HIS A 8 0.92 -22.89 -4.95
CA HIS A 8 1.24 -22.94 -6.38
C HIS A 8 2.66 -23.48 -6.66
N ARG A 9 3.50 -23.54 -5.63
CA ARG A 9 4.87 -24.08 -5.69
C ARG A 9 4.98 -25.50 -5.12
N ASN A 10 3.86 -26.07 -4.68
CA ASN A 10 3.82 -27.44 -4.19
C ASN A 10 4.15 -28.41 -5.34
N LEU A 11 4.96 -29.43 -5.07
CA LEU A 11 5.34 -30.46 -6.02
C LEU A 11 4.14 -31.07 -6.73
N LEU A 12 3.09 -31.45 -5.98
CA LEU A 12 1.87 -32.06 -6.56
C LEU A 12 1.17 -31.12 -7.53
N THR A 13 1.18 -29.81 -7.26
CA THR A 13 0.59 -28.80 -8.14
C THR A 13 1.44 -28.61 -9.39
N ILE A 14 2.77 -28.62 -9.25
CA ILE A 14 3.69 -28.49 -10.40
C ILE A 14 3.57 -29.73 -11.31
N GLU A 15 3.51 -30.93 -10.73
CA GLU A 15 3.34 -32.19 -11.48
C GLU A 15 2.01 -32.22 -12.24
N ASP A 16 0.88 -31.89 -11.59
CA ASP A 16 -0.43 -31.83 -12.25
C ASP A 16 -0.47 -30.80 -13.39
N LEU A 17 0.14 -29.62 -13.20
CA LEU A 17 0.26 -28.63 -14.28
C LEU A 17 1.11 -29.15 -15.45
N HIS A 18 2.20 -29.85 -15.17
CA HIS A 18 3.07 -30.43 -16.18
C HIS A 18 2.36 -31.55 -16.97
N GLU A 19 1.62 -32.43 -16.30
CA GLU A 19 0.81 -33.48 -16.94
C GLU A 19 -0.28 -32.89 -17.85
N ARG A 20 -0.87 -31.77 -17.45
CA ARG A 20 -1.85 -31.01 -18.25
C ARG A 20 -1.22 -30.17 -19.36
N ARG A 21 0.12 -30.19 -19.50
CA ARG A 21 0.90 -29.37 -20.45
C ARG A 21 0.69 -27.86 -20.25
N ILE A 22 0.49 -27.43 -19.01
CA ILE A 22 0.34 -26.03 -18.62
C ILE A 22 1.68 -25.57 -18.04
N TYR A 23 2.38 -24.72 -18.79
CA TYR A 23 3.65 -24.15 -18.35
C TYR A 23 3.40 -22.84 -17.60
N SER A 24 3.90 -22.75 -16.37
CA SER A 24 3.85 -21.50 -15.61
C SER A 24 4.90 -20.53 -16.15
N ILE A 25 4.55 -19.24 -16.15
CA ILE A 25 5.53 -18.17 -16.36
C ILE A 25 6.13 -17.80 -15.01
N ASP A 26 7.38 -17.33 -15.02
CA ASP A 26 7.99 -16.75 -13.83
C ASP A 26 7.25 -15.48 -13.43
N TRP A 27 6.84 -15.41 -12.17
CA TRP A 27 6.07 -14.30 -11.63
C TRP A 27 6.85 -13.58 -10.53
N PRO A 28 7.12 -12.27 -10.67
CA PRO A 28 7.82 -11.52 -9.65
C PRO A 28 6.98 -11.41 -8.35
N PRO A 29 7.61 -11.48 -7.17
CA PRO A 29 6.91 -11.28 -5.90
C PRO A 29 6.31 -9.87 -5.82
N TYR A 30 5.27 -9.70 -5.00
CA TYR A 30 4.62 -8.41 -4.73
C TYR A 30 4.18 -7.61 -5.98
N SER A 31 3.81 -8.30 -7.06
CA SER A 31 3.47 -7.67 -8.33
C SER A 31 1.99 -7.83 -8.73
N PRO A 32 1.03 -7.36 -7.90
CA PRO A 32 -0.39 -7.39 -8.25
C PRO A 32 -0.69 -6.48 -9.46
N ASP A 33 0.09 -5.42 -9.66
CA ASP A 33 -0.07 -4.49 -10.79
C ASP A 33 0.10 -5.18 -12.15
N LEU A 34 0.87 -6.26 -12.21
CA LEU A 34 1.02 -7.08 -13.40
C LEU A 34 -0.14 -8.06 -13.59
N ASN A 35 -0.90 -8.40 -12.54
CA ASN A 35 -1.90 -9.45 -12.61
C ASN A 35 -3.23 -8.96 -13.22
N PRO A 36 -3.65 -9.46 -14.41
CA PRO A 36 -4.92 -9.04 -15.04
C PRO A 36 -6.15 -9.28 -14.19
N ILE A 37 -6.16 -10.34 -13.36
CA ILE A 37 -7.34 -10.72 -12.58
C ILE A 37 -7.70 -9.67 -11.52
N GLU A 38 -6.73 -8.89 -11.04
CA GLU A 38 -6.97 -7.80 -10.09
C GLU A 38 -7.92 -6.75 -10.69
N LYS A 39 -7.78 -6.47 -11.99
CA LYS A 39 -8.69 -5.57 -12.71
C LYS A 39 -10.07 -6.16 -12.92
N VAL A 40 -10.15 -7.47 -13.06
CA VAL A 40 -11.44 -8.17 -13.14
C VAL A 40 -12.14 -8.10 -11.79
N TRP A 41 -11.43 -8.35 -10.69
CA TRP A 41 -12.00 -8.22 -9.34
C TRP A 41 -12.42 -6.79 -8.99
N ASP A 42 -11.62 -5.79 -9.35
CA ASP A 42 -12.00 -4.38 -9.22
C ASP A 42 -13.33 -4.10 -9.95
N TRP A 43 -13.43 -4.51 -11.22
CA TRP A 43 -14.65 -4.37 -12.01
C TRP A 43 -15.85 -5.08 -11.37
N MET A 44 -15.66 -6.31 -10.87
CA MET A 44 -16.74 -7.06 -10.22
C MET A 44 -17.20 -6.39 -8.93
N LYS A 45 -16.28 -5.87 -8.11
CA LYS A 45 -16.62 -5.13 -6.90
C LYS A 45 -17.42 -3.87 -7.23
N ASP A 46 -17.03 -3.15 -8.27
CA ASP A 46 -17.75 -1.97 -8.75
C ASP A 46 -19.15 -2.36 -9.26
N TRP A 47 -19.27 -3.42 -10.05
CA TRP A 47 -20.57 -3.92 -10.54
C TRP A 47 -21.51 -4.33 -9.40
N ILE A 48 -20.99 -5.06 -8.41
CA ILE A 48 -21.75 -5.47 -7.21
C ILE A 48 -22.13 -4.22 -6.41
N GLY A 49 -21.22 -3.26 -6.29
CA GLY A 49 -21.45 -2.02 -5.58
C GLY A 49 -22.51 -1.14 -6.23
N ASP A 50 -22.45 -0.95 -7.54
CA ASP A 50 -23.41 -0.12 -8.27
C ASP A 50 -24.84 -0.69 -8.22
N ARG A 51 -24.98 -2.02 -8.12
CA ARG A 51 -26.29 -2.69 -8.04
C ARG A 51 -26.80 -2.93 -6.61
N ASN A 52 -25.91 -3.05 -5.61
CA ASN A 52 -26.28 -3.37 -4.23
C ASN A 52 -25.95 -2.26 -3.19
N LEU A 53 -25.26 -1.18 -3.56
CA LEU A 53 -24.75 -0.16 -2.63
C LEU A 53 -25.22 1.27 -2.97
N LYS A 54 -26.55 1.47 -2.95
CA LYS A 54 -27.05 2.70 -2.31
C LYS A 54 -27.15 2.57 -0.79
N ASN A 55 -27.01 1.35 -0.24
CA ASN A 55 -27.11 1.08 1.20
C ASN A 55 -25.94 0.21 1.67
N TYR A 56 -24.80 0.85 1.97
CA TYR A 56 -23.62 0.22 2.60
C TYR A 56 -23.90 -0.47 3.94
N ASP A 57 -25.08 -0.27 4.54
CA ASP A 57 -25.52 -0.92 5.78
C ASP A 57 -26.13 -2.33 5.60
N ARG A 58 -26.47 -2.72 4.37
CA ARG A 58 -27.12 -4.02 4.15
C ARG A 58 -26.07 -5.12 4.00
N LYS A 59 -25.84 -5.89 5.07
CA LYS A 59 -25.09 -7.15 4.99
C LYS A 59 -25.86 -8.15 4.11
N LEU A 60 -25.27 -8.55 2.99
CA LEU A 60 -25.79 -9.63 2.15
C LEU A 60 -25.63 -10.97 2.91
N SER A 61 -26.61 -11.87 2.76
CA SER A 61 -26.41 -13.27 3.18
C SER A 61 -25.35 -13.95 2.31
N TYR A 62 -24.85 -15.10 2.76
CA TYR A 62 -23.89 -15.89 1.98
C TYR A 62 -24.43 -16.22 0.57
N ASP A 63 -25.66 -16.71 0.48
CA ASP A 63 -26.28 -17.08 -0.80
C ASP A 63 -26.45 -15.87 -1.73
N GLN A 64 -26.89 -14.74 -1.18
CA GLN A 64 -27.01 -13.48 -1.93
C GLN A 64 -25.66 -12.99 -2.44
N LEU A 65 -24.60 -13.13 -1.65
CA LEU A 65 -23.25 -12.78 -2.08
C LEU A 65 -22.77 -13.71 -3.20
N CYS A 66 -23.00 -15.03 -3.08
CA CYS A 66 -22.67 -15.99 -4.12
C CYS A 66 -23.39 -15.70 -5.43
N GLU A 67 -24.69 -15.39 -5.39
CA GLU A 67 -25.47 -15.00 -6.56
C GLU A 67 -24.95 -13.69 -7.17
N ALA A 68 -24.68 -12.67 -6.36
CA ALA A 68 -24.15 -11.40 -6.82
C ALA A 68 -22.78 -11.56 -7.49
N VAL A 69 -21.90 -12.38 -6.94
CA VAL A 69 -20.57 -12.66 -7.52
C VAL A 69 -20.69 -13.40 -8.85
N ARG A 70 -21.58 -14.40 -8.97
CA ARG A 70 -21.82 -15.10 -10.24
C ARG A 70 -22.39 -14.15 -11.29
N ALA A 71 -23.39 -13.36 -10.93
CA ALA A 71 -24.00 -12.40 -11.85
C ALA A 71 -23.01 -11.30 -12.27
N ALA A 72 -22.11 -10.87 -11.39
CA ALA A 72 -21.03 -9.96 -11.73
C ALA A 72 -20.07 -10.61 -12.73
N TRP A 73 -19.67 -11.85 -12.48
CA TRP A 73 -18.78 -12.60 -13.38
C TRP A 73 -19.37 -12.74 -14.78
N ASP A 74 -20.64 -13.14 -14.89
CA ASP A 74 -21.34 -13.33 -16.17
C ASP A 74 -21.55 -12.01 -16.92
N ALA A 75 -21.56 -10.88 -16.21
CA ALA A 75 -21.72 -9.56 -16.79
C ALA A 75 -20.42 -8.97 -17.36
N ILE A 76 -19.25 -9.59 -17.11
CA ILE A 76 -17.96 -9.06 -17.59
C ILE A 76 -17.93 -9.12 -19.12
N PRO A 77 -17.75 -7.98 -19.81
CA PRO A 77 -17.62 -7.98 -21.26
C PRO A 77 -16.35 -8.73 -21.72
N ARG A 78 -16.47 -9.62 -22.71
CA ARG A 78 -15.31 -10.28 -23.32
C ARG A 78 -14.28 -9.28 -23.86
N SER A 79 -14.73 -8.15 -24.40
CA SER A 79 -13.87 -7.06 -24.86
C SER A 79 -13.00 -6.48 -23.75
N PHE A 80 -13.55 -6.37 -22.53
CA PHE A 80 -12.80 -5.92 -21.36
C PHE A 80 -11.71 -6.93 -20.97
N LEU A 81 -12.03 -8.23 -20.98
CA LEU A 81 -11.06 -9.30 -20.70
C LEU A 81 -9.90 -9.29 -21.71
N ASN A 82 -10.22 -9.23 -23.00
CA ASN A 82 -9.21 -9.16 -24.06
C ASN A 82 -8.32 -7.93 -23.89
N GLN A 83 -8.92 -6.77 -23.59
CA GLN A 83 -8.16 -5.56 -23.31
C GLN A 83 -7.19 -5.74 -22.13
N GLN A 84 -7.57 -6.44 -21.05
CA GLN A 84 -6.65 -6.67 -19.93
C GLN A 84 -5.44 -7.53 -20.35
N ILE A 85 -5.66 -8.50 -21.23
CA ILE A 85 -4.60 -9.35 -21.79
C ILE A 85 -3.69 -8.52 -22.70
N ASP A 86 -4.26 -7.73 -23.61
CA ASP A 86 -3.51 -6.90 -24.56
C ASP A 86 -2.64 -5.84 -23.86
N LEU A 87 -3.07 -5.37 -22.68
CA LEU A 87 -2.34 -4.42 -21.87
C LEU A 87 -1.11 -5.03 -21.16
N MET A 88 -0.94 -6.35 -21.15
CA MET A 88 0.16 -6.99 -20.41
C MET A 88 1.53 -6.53 -20.86
N GLN A 89 1.76 -6.43 -22.18
CA GLN A 89 3.04 -5.95 -22.70
C GLN A 89 3.34 -4.52 -22.22
N LYS A 90 2.33 -3.64 -22.22
CA LYS A 90 2.46 -2.27 -21.73
C LYS A 90 2.73 -2.21 -20.23
N ARG A 91 2.11 -3.11 -19.45
CA ARG A 91 2.35 -3.22 -18.00
C ARG A 91 3.77 -3.67 -17.69
N CYS A 92 4.27 -4.69 -18.40
CA CYS A 92 5.65 -5.14 -18.26
C CYS A 92 6.63 -4.02 -18.61
N GLN A 93 6.40 -3.30 -19.72
CA GLN A 93 7.22 -2.16 -20.09
C GLN A 93 7.20 -1.08 -19.00
N ALA A 94 6.03 -0.80 -18.44
CA ALA A 94 5.90 0.15 -17.36
C ALA A 94 6.62 -0.27 -16.06
N VAL A 95 6.74 -1.56 -15.76
CA VAL A 95 7.58 -2.00 -14.63
C VAL A 95 9.06 -1.81 -14.94
N ILE A 96 9.49 -2.09 -16.18
CA ILE A 96 10.88 -1.92 -16.62
C ILE A 96 11.27 -0.44 -16.55
N ASP A 97 10.44 0.44 -17.10
CA ASP A 97 10.63 1.90 -17.07
C ASP A 97 10.65 2.44 -15.64
N ALA A 98 9.89 1.82 -14.73
CA ALA A 98 9.88 2.13 -13.30
C ALA A 98 11.01 1.42 -12.50
N GLN A 99 11.94 0.74 -13.17
CA GLN A 99 13.05 0.00 -12.56
C GLN A 99 12.60 -1.00 -11.48
N GLY A 100 11.50 -1.73 -11.75
CA GLY A 100 10.90 -2.66 -10.79
C GLY A 100 9.92 -2.03 -9.81
N GLY A 101 9.70 -0.71 -9.88
CA GLY A 101 8.69 0.00 -9.11
C GLY A 101 7.25 -0.18 -9.62
N HIS A 102 6.29 0.38 -8.90
CA HIS A 102 4.87 0.30 -9.24
C HIS A 102 4.53 1.02 -10.55
N ILE A 103 3.73 0.38 -11.41
CA ILE A 103 3.31 0.85 -12.74
C ILE A 103 2.57 2.21 -12.69
N ARG A 104 1.90 2.51 -11.56
CA ARG A 104 1.20 3.79 -11.37
C ARG A 104 2.13 5.01 -11.35
N ALA A 105 3.45 4.82 -11.23
CA ALA A 105 4.42 5.90 -11.24
C ALA A 105 4.55 6.61 -12.62
N LEU A 106 4.33 5.91 -13.73
CA LEU A 106 4.67 6.44 -15.07
C LEU A 106 3.64 7.37 -15.69
N ARG A 107 2.35 7.19 -15.37
CA ARG A 107 1.30 8.14 -15.80
C ARG A 107 1.49 9.53 -15.17
N TYR A 108 2.18 9.58 -14.03
CA TYR A 108 2.42 10.79 -13.25
C TYR A 108 3.77 11.44 -13.61
N ALA A 109 4.83 10.63 -13.79
CA ALA A 109 6.16 11.12 -14.18
C ALA A 109 6.19 11.77 -15.57
N ALA A 110 5.41 11.27 -16.55
CA ALA A 110 5.36 11.82 -17.91
C ALA A 110 4.72 13.21 -17.99
N THR A 111 3.99 13.64 -16.97
CA THR A 111 3.32 14.95 -16.93
C THR A 111 3.92 15.90 -15.89
N HIS A 112 4.71 15.41 -14.92
CA HIS A 112 5.22 16.18 -13.80
C HIS A 112 6.64 15.72 -13.40
N PRO A 113 7.69 16.17 -14.12
CA PRO A 113 9.07 15.68 -13.97
C PRO A 113 9.77 16.02 -12.62
N TYR A 114 9.07 16.63 -11.66
CA TYR A 114 9.62 17.05 -10.36
C TYR A 114 8.69 16.81 -9.16
N ALA A 115 7.79 15.83 -9.19
CA ALA A 115 6.88 15.61 -8.06
C ALA A 115 7.46 14.62 -7.01
N PRO A 116 7.54 15.00 -5.72
CA PRO A 116 7.93 14.11 -4.64
C PRO A 116 6.83 13.10 -4.32
N ALA A 117 7.22 12.03 -3.62
CA ALA A 117 6.44 10.85 -3.25
C ALA A 117 4.93 11.09 -3.00
N TYR A 118 4.10 10.31 -3.71
CA TYR A 118 2.72 9.96 -3.37
C TYR A 118 1.77 11.10 -2.94
N GLY A 119 0.93 11.59 -3.85
CA GLY A 119 -0.48 11.98 -3.62
C GLY A 119 -0.84 13.09 -2.60
N GLU A 120 0.06 13.54 -1.74
CA GLU A 120 -0.22 14.49 -0.66
C GLU A 120 -0.48 15.90 -1.20
N ASP A 121 0.20 16.31 -2.26
CA ASP A 121 0.03 17.62 -2.87
C ASP A 121 -1.38 17.83 -3.47
N ARG A 122 -1.94 16.80 -4.12
CA ARG A 122 -3.32 16.86 -4.64
C ARG A 122 -4.35 16.92 -3.51
N ILE A 123 -4.12 16.16 -2.44
CA ILE A 123 -4.95 16.19 -1.24
C ILE A 123 -4.85 17.56 -0.56
N ALA A 124 -3.66 18.18 -0.52
CA ALA A 124 -3.44 19.50 0.04
C ALA A 124 -4.19 20.59 -0.77
N ARG A 125 -4.06 20.57 -2.10
CA ARG A 125 -4.80 21.49 -3.00
C ARG A 125 -6.32 21.32 -2.90
N ALA A 126 -6.80 20.08 -2.87
CA ALA A 126 -8.22 19.77 -2.67
C ALA A 126 -8.73 20.22 -1.29
N PHE A 127 -7.91 20.05 -0.26
CA PHE A 127 -8.20 20.49 1.11
C PHE A 127 -8.30 22.02 1.20
N GLU A 128 -7.36 22.75 0.61
CA GLU A 128 -7.42 24.21 0.55
C GLU A 128 -8.66 24.72 -0.20
N ALA A 129 -8.98 24.11 -1.35
CA ALA A 129 -10.17 24.45 -2.13
C ALA A 129 -11.47 24.25 -1.32
N ALA A 130 -11.51 23.20 -0.49
CA ALA A 130 -12.63 22.94 0.41
C ALA A 130 -12.71 23.94 1.58
N MET A 131 -11.56 24.38 2.14
CA MET A 131 -11.52 25.36 3.23
C MET A 131 -11.93 26.78 2.81
N ARG A 132 -11.76 27.14 1.53
CA ARG A 132 -12.17 28.45 0.98
C ARG A 132 -13.70 28.62 0.87
N GLN A 133 -14.47 27.53 0.87
CA GLN A 133 -15.93 27.57 0.73
C GLN A 133 -16.62 27.41 2.09
N LYS A 134 -17.64 28.22 2.37
CA LYS A 134 -18.43 28.13 3.61
C LYS A 134 -19.19 26.79 3.74
N ASN A 135 -19.68 26.25 2.62
CA ASN A 135 -20.34 24.95 2.49
C ASN A 135 -19.77 24.18 1.28
N PRO A 136 -18.60 23.53 1.43
CA PRO A 136 -17.89 22.94 0.29
C PRO A 136 -18.58 21.67 -0.22
N ASN A 137 -18.76 21.58 -1.55
CA ASN A 137 -19.18 20.33 -2.19
C ASN A 137 -17.98 19.37 -2.35
N ILE A 138 -17.72 18.59 -1.30
CA ILE A 138 -16.53 17.73 -1.21
C ILE A 138 -16.46 16.70 -2.34
N SER A 139 -17.59 16.18 -2.81
CA SER A 139 -17.61 15.23 -3.92
C SER A 139 -17.18 15.88 -5.24
N LYS A 140 -17.55 17.14 -5.48
CA LYS A 140 -17.13 17.89 -6.66
C LYS A 140 -15.62 18.18 -6.61
N ILE A 141 -15.15 18.67 -5.47
CA ILE A 141 -13.74 19.00 -5.24
C ILE A 141 -12.86 17.74 -5.34
N ALA A 142 -13.30 16.63 -4.76
CA ALA A 142 -12.57 15.35 -4.85
C ALA A 142 -12.38 14.88 -6.31
N ARG A 143 -13.41 15.05 -7.15
CA ARG A 143 -13.32 14.74 -8.59
C ARG A 143 -12.44 15.73 -9.35
N GLU A 144 -12.53 17.02 -9.02
CA GLU A 144 -11.75 18.08 -9.65
C GLU A 144 -10.23 17.90 -9.44
N PHE A 145 -9.84 17.43 -8.26
CA PHE A 145 -8.44 17.23 -7.89
C PHE A 145 -7.97 15.76 -7.99
N ASP A 146 -8.82 14.86 -8.51
CA ASP A 146 -8.54 13.42 -8.63
C ASP A 146 -8.05 12.77 -7.32
N VAL A 147 -8.80 13.01 -6.23
CA VAL A 147 -8.54 12.47 -4.90
C VAL A 147 -9.74 11.68 -4.38
N SER A 148 -9.50 10.69 -3.52
CA SER A 148 -10.60 9.99 -2.82
C SER A 148 -11.38 10.99 -1.97
N ARG A 149 -12.70 10.97 -2.13
CA ARG A 149 -13.63 11.77 -1.33
C ARG A 149 -13.48 11.45 0.14
N GLU A 150 -13.29 10.18 0.48
CA GLU A 150 -13.14 9.67 1.85
C GLU A 150 -11.88 10.25 2.51
N THR A 151 -10.76 10.29 1.78
CA THR A 151 -9.50 10.87 2.25
C THR A 151 -9.61 12.37 2.49
N LEU A 152 -10.28 13.09 1.58
CA LEU A 152 -10.49 14.54 1.70
C LEU A 152 -11.42 14.88 2.88
N VAL A 153 -12.52 14.13 3.06
CA VAL A 153 -13.42 14.28 4.22
C VAL A 153 -12.69 14.01 5.53
N SER A 154 -11.86 12.96 5.58
CA SER A 154 -11.05 12.63 6.76
C SER A 154 -10.13 13.79 7.15
N ARG A 155 -9.38 14.37 6.19
CA ARG A 155 -8.50 15.52 6.42
C ARG A 155 -9.25 16.75 6.93
N ILE A 156 -10.41 17.06 6.37
CA ILE A 156 -11.25 18.19 6.81
C ILE A 156 -11.75 18.00 8.23
N LYS A 157 -12.17 16.78 8.60
CA LYS A 157 -12.60 16.46 9.96
C LYS A 157 -11.44 16.55 10.94
N SER A 158 -10.27 16.02 10.58
CA SER A 158 -9.05 16.13 11.40
C SER A 158 -8.61 17.58 11.64
N ALA A 159 -8.82 18.48 10.68
CA ALA A 159 -8.49 19.90 10.83
C ALA A 159 -9.47 20.69 11.74
N LYS A 160 -10.73 20.27 11.84
CA LYS A 160 -11.75 20.91 12.69
C LYS A 160 -11.72 20.44 14.15
N SER A 161 -11.12 19.29 14.40
CA SER A 161 -10.83 18.85 15.77
C SER A 161 -9.65 19.68 16.30
N PRO A 162 -9.74 20.26 17.51
CA PRO A 162 -8.57 20.85 18.15
C PRO A 162 -7.56 19.73 18.39
N THR A 163 -6.60 19.64 17.49
CA THR A 163 -5.45 18.77 17.70
C THR A 163 -4.65 19.48 18.77
N SER A 164 -4.58 18.91 19.97
CA SER A 164 -3.63 19.41 20.96
C SER A 164 -2.26 19.42 20.30
N THR A 165 -1.67 20.60 20.12
CA THR A 165 -0.26 20.77 19.73
C THR A 165 0.64 20.40 20.92
N GLY A 166 0.41 19.23 21.49
CA GLY A 166 1.42 18.51 22.23
C GLY A 166 2.18 17.68 21.22
N ALA A 167 3.47 17.97 21.04
CA ALA A 167 4.39 17.14 20.27
C ALA A 167 4.07 15.66 20.52
N SER A 168 3.80 14.92 19.45
CA SER A 168 3.28 13.56 19.51
C SER A 168 4.14 12.70 20.45
N ARG A 169 3.63 12.41 21.65
CA ARG A 169 4.22 11.48 22.62
C ARG A 169 4.30 10.03 22.08
N ARG A 170 3.89 9.77 20.84
CA ARG A 170 3.84 8.42 20.24
C ARG A 170 5.15 7.95 19.61
N TYR A 171 6.06 8.85 19.26
CA TYR A 171 7.33 8.49 18.63
C TYR A 171 8.48 9.04 19.47
N ALA A 172 9.35 8.15 19.95
CA ALA A 172 10.50 8.55 20.73
C ALA A 172 11.54 9.30 19.89
N LEU A 173 11.62 8.96 18.60
CA LEU A 173 12.48 9.59 17.60
C LEU A 173 11.63 10.46 16.65
N GLN A 174 12.24 11.49 16.08
CA GLN A 174 11.64 12.26 14.97
C GLN A 174 11.63 11.44 13.68
N ALA A 175 10.78 11.81 12.72
CA ALA A 175 10.59 11.04 11.48
C ALA A 175 11.90 10.77 10.73
N TYR A 176 12.78 11.76 10.58
CA TYR A 176 14.07 11.57 9.89
C TYR A 176 15.03 10.65 10.68
N GLN A 177 15.00 10.70 12.01
CA GLN A 177 15.79 9.84 12.89
C GLN A 177 15.30 8.38 12.78
N GLU A 178 13.99 8.19 12.70
CA GLU A 178 13.36 6.88 12.48
C GLU A 178 13.72 6.33 11.10
N SER A 179 13.68 7.13 10.04
CA SER A 179 14.15 6.74 8.69
C SER A 179 15.63 6.35 8.66
N THR A 180 16.48 7.08 9.40
CA THR A 180 17.92 6.79 9.48
C THR A 180 18.17 5.46 10.19
N LEU A 181 17.42 5.19 11.25
CA LEU A 181 17.48 3.90 11.98
C LEU A 181 17.05 2.74 11.09
N ILE A 182 15.97 2.89 10.32
CA ILE A 182 15.49 1.85 9.38
C ILE A 182 16.56 1.53 8.33
N ASN A 183 17.15 2.56 7.72
CA ASN A 183 18.21 2.38 6.72
C ASN A 183 19.44 1.68 7.31
N TRP A 184 19.82 2.06 8.54
CA TRP A 184 20.94 1.43 9.24
C TRP A 184 20.66 -0.05 9.56
N VAL A 185 19.44 -0.40 9.98
CA VAL A 185 19.02 -1.81 10.18
C VAL A 185 19.11 -2.60 8.87
N GLY A 186 18.65 -2.02 7.75
CA GLY A 186 18.75 -2.65 6.43
C GLY A 186 20.20 -2.92 6.00
N GLN A 187 21.11 -1.97 6.23
CA GLN A 187 22.55 -2.17 5.96
C GLN A 187 23.15 -3.30 6.80
N MET A 188 22.83 -3.35 8.08
CA MET A 188 23.33 -4.42 8.97
C MET A 188 22.84 -5.82 8.55
N ILE A 189 21.59 -5.94 8.10
CA ILE A 189 21.05 -7.19 7.53
C ILE A 189 21.78 -7.55 6.23
N SER A 190 22.09 -6.57 5.37
CA SER A 190 22.83 -6.80 4.12
C SER A 190 24.26 -7.33 4.35
N TRP A 191 24.86 -7.04 5.51
CA TRP A 191 26.16 -7.56 5.94
C TRP A 191 26.05 -8.89 6.70
N ASN A 192 24.86 -9.51 6.72
CA ASN A 192 24.57 -10.73 7.44
C ASN A 192 24.82 -10.62 8.97
N LEU A 193 24.62 -9.41 9.52
CA LEU A 193 24.81 -9.06 10.93
C LEU A 193 23.55 -8.38 11.48
N PRO A 194 22.42 -9.09 11.65
CA PRO A 194 21.18 -8.47 12.11
C PRO A 194 21.35 -7.81 13.49
N PRO A 195 20.98 -6.52 13.66
CA PRO A 195 21.15 -5.82 14.92
C PRO A 195 20.19 -6.36 15.98
N THR A 196 20.70 -6.58 17.19
CA THR A 196 19.87 -7.04 18.31
C THR A 196 18.93 -5.91 18.80
N PRO A 197 17.82 -6.24 19.49
CA PRO A 197 16.96 -5.22 20.09
C PRO A 197 17.71 -4.27 21.04
N ALA A 198 18.71 -4.79 21.76
CA ALA A 198 19.59 -3.99 22.62
C ALA A 198 20.42 -2.98 21.82
N LEU A 199 20.94 -3.39 20.66
CA LEU A 199 21.71 -2.51 19.79
C LEU A 199 20.84 -1.42 19.14
N ILE A 200 19.61 -1.76 18.75
CA ILE A 200 18.60 -0.80 18.25
C ILE A 200 18.22 0.21 19.35
N GLN A 201 18.04 -0.25 20.59
CA GLN A 201 17.79 0.63 21.73
C GLN A 201 18.97 1.58 21.99
N ALA A 202 20.20 1.06 21.97
CA ALA A 202 21.41 1.84 22.18
C ALA A 202 21.60 2.91 21.08
N TRP A 203 21.33 2.55 19.83
CA TRP A 203 21.37 3.48 18.71
C TRP A 203 20.37 4.63 18.90
N ALA A 204 19.13 4.31 19.30
CA ALA A 204 18.09 5.31 19.52
C ALA A 204 18.44 6.26 20.67
N ASN A 205 18.93 5.74 21.80
CA ASN A 205 19.38 6.58 22.92
C ASN A 205 20.54 7.50 22.53
N ARG A 206 21.53 6.99 21.80
CA ARG A 206 22.67 7.79 21.34
C ARG A 206 22.27 8.89 20.35
N THR A 207 21.24 8.63 19.54
CA THR A 207 20.67 9.63 18.62
C THR A 207 19.92 10.71 19.38
N LEU A 208 19.20 10.36 20.45
CA LEU A 208 18.52 11.32 21.34
C LEU A 208 19.53 12.21 22.06
N GLU A 209 20.59 11.64 22.62
CA GLU A 209 21.70 12.38 23.25
C GLU A 209 22.33 13.39 22.28
N ARG A 210 22.66 12.96 21.05
CA ARG A 210 23.23 13.82 19.99
C ARG A 210 22.30 14.94 19.56
N SER A 211 20.98 14.75 19.70
CA SER A 211 19.96 15.74 19.36
C SER A 211 19.61 16.70 20.51
N GLY A 212 20.38 16.67 21.61
CA GLY A 212 20.15 17.52 22.79
C GLY A 212 19.02 17.04 23.69
N GLN A 213 18.54 15.81 23.52
CA GLN A 213 17.46 15.20 24.31
C GLN A 213 18.00 14.12 25.26
N ALA A 214 19.10 14.39 25.95
CA ALA A 214 19.79 13.42 26.81
C ALA A 214 18.92 12.88 27.98
N GLU A 215 17.92 13.66 28.41
CA GLU A 215 16.96 13.24 29.44
C GLU A 215 15.92 12.22 28.94
N ARG A 216 15.79 12.04 27.61
CA ARG A 216 14.84 11.11 27.00
C ARG A 216 15.55 9.82 26.63
N GLN A 217 15.17 8.73 27.29
CA GLN A 217 15.63 7.38 26.95
C GLN A 217 14.47 6.50 26.48
N VAL A 218 14.73 5.69 25.45
CA VAL A 218 13.79 4.66 25.01
C VAL A 218 13.87 3.45 25.94
N SER A 219 12.71 2.88 26.25
CA SER A 219 12.62 1.65 27.05
C SER A 219 13.01 0.42 26.23
N LYS A 220 13.34 -0.69 26.89
CA LYS A 220 13.59 -1.98 26.22
C LYS A 220 12.43 -2.38 25.31
N MET A 221 11.20 -2.17 25.79
CA MET A 221 9.97 -2.49 25.06
C MET A 221 9.76 -1.62 23.80
N TRP A 222 10.34 -0.41 23.77
CA TRP A 222 10.32 0.42 22.57
C TRP A 222 11.06 -0.26 21.41
N ALA A 223 12.20 -0.89 21.65
CA ALA A 223 12.96 -1.58 20.60
C ALA A 223 12.17 -2.76 20.00
N TYR A 224 11.53 -3.59 20.84
CA TYR A 224 10.66 -4.68 20.36
C TYR A 224 9.47 -4.16 19.54
N ARG A 225 8.84 -3.05 19.97
CA ARG A 225 7.74 -2.41 19.23
C ARG A 225 8.22 -1.74 17.94
N PHE A 226 9.44 -1.21 17.92
CA PHE A 226 10.07 -0.65 16.73
C PHE A 226 10.32 -1.76 15.69
N ILE A 227 10.91 -2.88 16.11
CA ILE A 227 11.14 -4.04 15.25
C ILE A 227 9.84 -4.55 14.62
N LYS A 228 8.75 -4.64 15.41
CA LYS A 228 7.43 -5.05 14.90
C LYS A 228 6.84 -4.12 13.84
N ARG A 229 7.29 -2.85 13.80
CA ARG A 229 6.84 -1.84 12.82
C ARG A 229 7.80 -1.72 11.63
N LEU A 230 8.91 -2.47 11.62
CA LEU A 230 9.78 -2.50 10.46
C LEU A 230 9.01 -3.06 9.25
N PRO A 231 9.28 -2.55 8.04
CA PRO A 231 8.78 -3.12 6.81
C PRO A 231 9.06 -4.64 6.75
N ASN A 232 8.12 -5.43 6.25
CA ASN A 232 8.18 -6.91 6.28
C ASN A 232 9.39 -7.50 5.53
N ASP A 233 10.00 -6.72 4.64
CA ASP A 233 11.24 -7.00 3.92
C ASP A 233 12.51 -6.91 4.81
N ILE A 234 12.41 -6.27 5.98
CA ILE A 234 13.48 -6.15 6.98
C ILE A 234 13.20 -7.15 8.11
N ASN A 235 13.39 -8.44 7.81
CA ASN A 235 13.09 -9.52 8.76
C ASN A 235 14.32 -9.85 9.64
N LEU A 236 14.36 -9.29 10.85
CA LEU A 236 15.29 -9.73 11.88
C LEU A 236 14.83 -11.11 12.34
N ALA A 237 15.60 -12.16 12.01
CA ALA A 237 15.28 -13.54 12.39
C ALA A 237 14.88 -13.63 13.89
N PRO A 238 13.93 -14.50 14.26
CA PRO A 238 13.41 -14.56 15.61
C PRO A 238 14.56 -14.81 16.61
N VAL A 239 14.67 -13.91 17.58
CA VAL A 239 15.56 -14.07 18.73
C VAL A 239 15.08 -15.30 19.50
N LYS A 240 15.90 -16.36 19.53
CA LYS A 240 15.72 -17.49 20.45
C LYS A 240 16.06 -17.07 21.87
#